data_AF-A0A6P2VNP9-F1
#
_entry.id   AF-A0A6P2VNP9-F1
#
_cell.length_a   1.000
_cell.length_b   1.000
_cell.length_c   1.000
_cell.angle_alpha   90.00
_cell.angle_beta   90.00
_cell.angle_gamma   90.00
#
_symmetry.space_group_name_H-M   'P 1'
#
loop_
_entity.id
_entity.type
_entity.pdbx_description
1 polymer ?
#
loop_
_entity_poly.entity_id
_entity_poly.type
_entity_poly.pdbx_seq_one_letter_code
_entity_poly.pdbx_strand_id
1 'polypeptide(L)'
;MTSKQAHSRDEALRLIAAADTGSLDLNYENGWQDVAELDGLGARRGIRVTYRSHEHIAVHSHDALVAGLTRPKTTFRRRNLYCRFDLGSVADRELVALETRAMRQGDYILAGHLLASLDDVWGDATAPPAAARSIPPKG
;
A
#
# COMPACT_ATOMS: atom_id res chain seq x y z
N MET A 1 13.73 9.79 -1.81
CA MET A 1 14.19 8.94 -2.93
C MET A 1 12.98 8.64 -3.79
N THR A 2 12.97 9.10 -5.03
CA THR A 2 11.96 8.75 -6.04
C THR A 2 12.20 7.31 -6.46
N SER A 3 11.21 6.43 -6.27
CA SER A 3 11.24 5.05 -6.75
C SER A 3 10.37 4.96 -8.00
N LYS A 4 10.83 4.24 -9.02
CA LYS A 4 10.01 3.94 -10.20
C LYS A 4 9.28 2.62 -10.02
N GLN A 5 8.14 2.48 -10.68
CA GLN A 5 7.40 1.22 -10.74
C GLN A 5 7.50 0.62 -12.14
N ALA A 6 7.68 -0.70 -12.19
CA ALA A 6 7.51 -1.49 -13.41
C ALA A 6 6.27 -2.35 -13.29
N HIS A 7 5.46 -2.39 -14.36
CA HIS A 7 4.25 -3.20 -14.47
C HIS A 7 4.45 -4.45 -15.33
N SER A 8 5.67 -4.72 -15.77
CA SER A 8 6.09 -5.96 -16.42
C SER A 8 7.60 -6.17 -16.28
N ARG A 9 8.05 -7.40 -16.54
CA ARG A 9 9.48 -7.74 -16.59
C ARG A 9 10.23 -6.94 -17.66
N ASP A 10 9.66 -6.80 -18.84
CA ASP A 10 10.27 -6.03 -19.95
C ASP A 10 10.41 -4.55 -19.60
N GLU A 11 9.42 -3.98 -18.93
CA GLU A 11 9.52 -2.62 -18.41
C GLU A 11 10.60 -2.50 -17.33
N ALA A 12 10.68 -3.46 -16.41
CA ALA A 12 11.72 -3.46 -15.39
C ALA A 12 13.13 -3.49 -16.00
N LEU A 13 13.34 -4.34 -17.02
CA LEU A 13 14.60 -4.40 -17.76
C LEU A 13 14.93 -3.07 -18.45
N ARG A 14 13.94 -2.42 -19.09
CA ARG A 14 14.13 -1.08 -19.69
C ARG A 14 14.51 -0.02 -18.65
N LEU A 15 13.87 -0.03 -17.48
CA LEU A 15 14.15 0.91 -16.40
C LEU A 15 15.54 0.67 -15.79
N ILE A 16 15.93 -0.59 -15.59
CA ILE A 16 17.29 -0.94 -15.16
C ILE A 16 18.32 -0.52 -16.21
N ALA A 17 17.98 -0.68 -17.50
CA ALA A 17 18.82 -0.27 -18.61
C ALA A 17 19.07 1.26 -18.64
N ALA A 18 18.07 2.05 -18.29
CA ALA A 18 18.15 3.51 -18.24
C ALA A 18 18.98 4.04 -17.05
N ALA A 19 19.01 3.32 -15.92
CA ALA A 19 19.75 3.68 -14.71
C ALA A 19 19.48 5.10 -14.18
N ASP A 20 18.24 5.57 -14.30
CA ASP A 20 17.81 6.92 -13.92
C ASP A 20 17.10 6.99 -12.55
N THR A 21 17.14 5.90 -11.78
CA THR A 21 16.58 5.79 -10.44
C THR A 21 17.49 4.94 -9.55
N GLY A 22 17.54 5.24 -8.25
CA GLY A 22 18.21 4.39 -7.26
C GLY A 22 17.35 3.23 -6.74
N SER A 23 16.05 3.22 -7.06
CA SER A 23 15.12 2.18 -6.63
C SER A 23 14.07 1.89 -7.70
N LEU A 24 13.79 0.60 -7.89
CA LEU A 24 12.76 0.09 -8.78
C LEU A 24 11.86 -0.88 -8.03
N ASP A 25 10.56 -0.72 -8.18
CA ASP A 25 9.54 -1.53 -7.55
C ASP A 25 8.78 -2.34 -8.60
N LEU A 26 8.73 -3.65 -8.40
CA LEU A 26 8.01 -4.58 -9.27
C LEU A 26 6.55 -4.63 -8.84
N ASN A 27 5.68 -4.07 -9.69
CA ASN A 27 4.25 -3.94 -9.48
C ASN A 27 3.49 -4.70 -10.57
N TYR A 28 3.67 -6.02 -10.58
CA TYR A 28 2.94 -6.97 -11.43
C TYR A 28 2.85 -8.34 -10.74
N GLU A 29 1.85 -9.13 -11.13
CA GLU A 29 1.42 -10.35 -10.43
C GLU A 29 2.56 -11.34 -10.11
N ASN A 30 3.44 -11.57 -11.07
CA ASN A 30 4.55 -12.53 -10.95
C ASN A 30 5.89 -11.88 -10.58
N GLY A 31 5.90 -10.62 -10.14
CA GLY A 31 7.14 -9.89 -9.81
C GLY A 31 7.99 -10.56 -8.73
N TRP A 32 7.39 -11.39 -7.87
CA TRP A 32 8.11 -12.18 -6.87
C TRP A 32 9.05 -13.22 -7.49
N GLN A 33 8.77 -13.72 -8.70
CA GLN A 33 9.60 -14.68 -9.41
C GLN A 33 10.85 -14.00 -10.00
N ASP A 34 10.69 -12.77 -10.46
CA ASP A 34 11.75 -12.02 -11.15
C ASP A 34 12.65 -11.22 -10.19
N VAL A 35 12.19 -10.92 -8.97
CA VAL A 35 12.85 -9.95 -8.09
C VAL A 35 14.31 -10.27 -7.81
N ALA A 36 14.67 -11.54 -7.63
CA ALA A 36 16.06 -11.92 -7.33
C ALA A 36 17.00 -11.69 -8.54
N GLU A 37 16.56 -12.04 -9.74
CA GLU A 37 17.33 -11.84 -10.96
C GLU A 37 17.46 -10.34 -11.28
N LEU A 38 16.34 -9.62 -11.21
CA LEU A 38 16.29 -8.19 -11.51
C LEU A 38 17.06 -7.36 -10.48
N ASP A 39 17.05 -7.74 -9.19
CA ASP A 39 17.88 -7.08 -8.17
C ASP A 39 19.37 -7.29 -8.46
N GLY A 40 19.78 -8.49 -8.86
CA GLY A 40 21.16 -8.75 -9.28
C GLY A 40 21.59 -7.91 -10.49
N LEU A 41 20.69 -7.69 -11.45
CA LEU A 41 20.90 -6.79 -12.60
C LEU A 41 20.96 -5.32 -12.19
N GLY A 42 20.04 -4.90 -11.32
CA GLY A 42 19.92 -3.53 -10.81
C GLY A 42 21.12 -3.14 -9.93
N ALA A 43 21.58 -4.03 -9.06
CA ALA A 43 22.68 -3.79 -8.13
C ALA A 43 23.99 -3.42 -8.86
N ARG A 44 24.26 -4.06 -10.01
CA ARG A 44 25.40 -3.71 -10.88
C ARG A 44 25.36 -2.27 -11.41
N ARG A 45 24.21 -1.61 -11.29
CA ARG A 45 23.94 -0.24 -11.74
C ARG A 45 23.52 0.68 -10.59
N GLY A 46 23.65 0.23 -9.34
CA GLY A 46 23.26 1.02 -8.16
C GLY A 46 21.74 1.13 -7.94
N ILE A 47 20.95 0.24 -8.54
CA ILE A 47 19.48 0.22 -8.43
C ILE A 47 19.07 -0.91 -7.50
N ARG A 48 18.34 -0.59 -6.42
CA ARG A 48 17.70 -1.61 -5.59
C ARG A 48 16.37 -2.01 -6.20
N VAL A 49 16.18 -3.30 -6.48
CA VAL A 49 14.89 -3.81 -6.96
C VAL A 49 14.13 -4.43 -5.81
N THR A 50 12.86 -4.05 -5.67
CA THR A 50 11.98 -4.59 -4.62
C THR A 50 10.71 -5.13 -5.20
N TYR A 51 10.13 -6.11 -4.54
CA TYR A 51 8.77 -6.57 -4.77
C TYR A 51 8.02 -6.55 -3.44
N ARG A 52 6.75 -6.12 -3.47
CA ARG A 52 5.85 -6.23 -2.32
C ARG A 52 4.53 -6.81 -2.79
N SER A 53 4.06 -7.83 -2.11
CA SER A 53 2.78 -8.49 -2.39
C SER A 53 1.59 -7.79 -1.72
N HIS A 54 1.86 -6.98 -0.70
CA HIS A 54 0.83 -6.36 0.14
C HIS A 54 1.19 -4.92 0.50
N GLU A 55 0.15 -4.15 0.82
CA GLU A 55 0.24 -2.84 1.43
C GLU A 55 -0.68 -2.79 2.65
N HIS A 56 -0.22 -2.17 3.73
CA HIS A 56 -0.96 -1.98 4.97
C HIS A 56 -1.50 -0.56 5.04
N ILE A 57 -2.82 -0.41 5.05
CA ILE A 57 -3.49 0.90 4.99
C ILE A 57 -4.29 1.11 6.28
N ALA A 58 -4.04 2.22 6.98
CA ALA A 58 -4.90 2.62 8.09
C ALA A 58 -6.13 3.34 7.55
N VAL A 59 -7.32 2.89 7.94
CA VAL A 59 -8.59 3.50 7.54
C VAL A 59 -9.25 4.12 8.76
N HIS A 60 -9.37 5.46 8.78
CA HIS A 60 -9.76 6.20 9.97
C HIS A 60 -11.28 6.34 10.18
N SER A 61 -12.08 6.15 9.15
CA SER A 61 -13.53 6.31 9.19
C SER A 61 -14.24 5.35 8.24
N HIS A 62 -15.53 5.15 8.48
CA HIS A 62 -16.39 4.40 7.57
C HIS A 62 -16.42 5.02 6.17
N ASP A 63 -16.55 6.34 6.07
CA ASP A 63 -16.60 7.05 4.79
C ASP A 63 -15.29 6.92 4.02
N ALA A 64 -14.15 6.94 4.72
CA ALA A 64 -12.84 6.69 4.11
C ALA A 64 -12.72 5.26 3.56
N LEU A 65 -13.32 4.26 4.24
CA LEU A 65 -13.37 2.88 3.75
C LEU A 65 -14.22 2.78 2.48
N VAL A 66 -15.43 3.35 2.48
CA VAL A 66 -16.32 3.38 1.32
C VAL A 66 -15.62 4.06 0.14
N ALA A 67 -15.09 5.26 0.36
CA ALA A 67 -14.42 6.04 -0.67
C ALA A 67 -13.18 5.30 -1.20
N GLY A 68 -12.34 4.74 -0.34
CA GLY A 68 -11.15 4.01 -0.75
C GLY A 68 -11.42 2.74 -1.55
N LEU A 69 -12.48 1.99 -1.20
CA LEU A 69 -12.96 0.85 -1.97
C LEU A 69 -13.63 1.25 -3.30
N THR A 70 -14.00 2.52 -3.49
CA THR A 70 -14.48 3.02 -4.79
C THR A 70 -13.37 3.42 -5.75
N ARG A 71 -12.18 3.69 -5.24
CA ARG A 71 -11.05 4.08 -6.07
C ARG A 71 -10.54 2.88 -6.87
N PRO A 72 -10.25 3.05 -8.18
CA PRO A 72 -9.54 2.06 -8.97
C PRO A 72 -8.20 1.73 -8.32
N LYS A 73 -7.84 0.45 -8.39
CA LYS A 73 -6.57 -0.03 -7.86
C LYS A 73 -5.47 0.22 -8.88
N THR A 74 -4.41 0.91 -8.47
CA THR A 74 -3.26 1.26 -9.33
C THR A 74 -2.10 0.28 -9.20
N THR A 75 -2.20 -0.68 -8.28
CA THR A 75 -1.17 -1.67 -8.00
C THR A 75 -1.76 -3.09 -8.02
N PHE A 76 -0.92 -4.09 -8.26
CA PHE A 76 -1.31 -5.50 -8.13
C PHE A 76 -1.33 -5.97 -6.67
N ARG A 77 -0.86 -5.12 -5.75
CA ARG A 77 -0.67 -5.46 -4.35
C ARG A 77 -1.98 -5.60 -3.63
N ARG A 78 -2.13 -6.63 -2.81
CA ARG A 78 -3.30 -6.73 -1.94
C ARG A 78 -3.26 -5.66 -0.85
N ARG A 79 -4.36 -4.91 -0.66
CA ARG A 79 -4.46 -3.91 0.39
C ARG A 79 -5.04 -4.55 1.64
N ASN A 80 -4.30 -4.49 2.74
CA ASN A 80 -4.76 -4.85 4.07
C ASN A 80 -5.29 -3.57 4.73
N LEU A 81 -6.61 -3.42 4.84
CA LEU A 81 -7.32 -2.24 5.30
C LEU A 81 -7.60 -2.33 6.81
N TYR A 82 -6.74 -1.72 7.62
CA TYR A 82 -6.82 -1.70 9.07
C TYR A 82 -7.76 -0.59 9.54
N CYS A 83 -9.00 -0.95 9.86
CA CYS A 83 -10.03 -0.01 10.29
C CYS A 83 -9.80 0.42 11.73
N ARG A 84 -9.51 1.71 11.92
CA ARG A 84 -9.27 2.36 13.22
C ARG A 84 -10.54 2.92 13.86
N PHE A 85 -11.68 2.72 13.21
CA PHE A 85 -13.00 2.96 13.75
C PHE A 85 -13.64 1.63 14.17
N ASP A 86 -14.69 1.69 14.97
CA ASP A 86 -15.39 0.50 15.46
C ASP A 86 -16.22 -0.14 14.34
N LEU A 87 -15.75 -1.27 13.80
CA LEU A 87 -16.49 -2.05 12.81
C LEU A 87 -17.81 -2.59 13.36
N GLY A 88 -17.94 -2.78 14.68
CA GLY A 88 -19.19 -3.22 15.32
C GLY A 88 -20.29 -2.16 15.29
N SER A 89 -19.96 -0.91 14.96
CA SER A 89 -20.94 0.16 14.75
C SER A 89 -21.53 0.19 13.34
N VAL A 90 -20.95 -0.57 12.40
CA VAL A 90 -21.43 -0.70 11.01
C VAL A 90 -22.53 -1.76 10.98
N ALA A 91 -23.63 -1.48 10.26
CA ALA A 91 -24.70 -2.45 10.13
C ALA A 91 -24.22 -3.72 9.41
N ASP A 92 -24.58 -4.91 9.90
CA ASP A 92 -24.11 -6.20 9.37
C ASP A 92 -24.23 -6.32 7.85
N ARG A 93 -25.36 -5.87 7.29
CA ARG A 93 -25.62 -5.93 5.84
C ARG A 93 -24.68 -5.02 5.05
N GLU A 94 -24.31 -3.88 5.61
CA GLU A 94 -23.35 -2.96 5.02
C GLU A 94 -21.93 -3.50 5.14
N LEU A 95 -21.56 -4.04 6.30
CA LEU A 95 -20.26 -4.67 6.52
C LEU A 95 -20.02 -5.80 5.52
N VAL A 96 -20.99 -6.71 5.34
CA VAL A 96 -20.90 -7.79 4.34
C VAL A 96 -20.73 -7.24 2.92
N ALA A 97 -21.40 -6.14 2.57
CA ALA A 97 -21.25 -5.51 1.26
C ALA A 97 -19.85 -4.90 1.06
N LEU A 98 -19.29 -4.28 2.10
CA LEU A 98 -17.94 -3.73 2.11
C LEU A 98 -16.89 -4.83 2.01
N GLU A 99 -17.02 -5.91 2.78
CA GLU A 99 -16.14 -7.09 2.71
C GLU A 99 -16.19 -7.74 1.33
N THR A 100 -17.39 -7.95 0.78
CA THR A 100 -17.56 -8.49 -0.58
C THR A 100 -16.86 -7.60 -1.61
N ARG A 101 -16.97 -6.28 -1.45
CA ARG A 101 -16.29 -5.33 -2.35
C ARG A 101 -14.78 -5.38 -2.22
N ALA A 102 -14.26 -5.43 -0.99
CA ALA A 102 -12.83 -5.57 -0.73
C ALA A 102 -12.28 -6.86 -1.36
N MET A 103 -12.96 -7.99 -1.15
CA MET A 103 -12.56 -9.28 -1.70
C MET A 103 -12.48 -9.28 -3.24
N ARG A 104 -13.44 -8.65 -3.93
CA ARG A 104 -13.39 -8.54 -5.41
C ARG A 104 -12.19 -7.74 -5.91
N GLN A 105 -11.63 -6.85 -5.09
CA GLN A 105 -10.44 -6.05 -5.40
C GLN A 105 -9.15 -6.70 -4.90
N GLY A 106 -9.26 -7.88 -4.27
CA GLY A 106 -8.15 -8.56 -3.62
C GLY A 106 -7.65 -7.82 -2.38
N ASP A 107 -8.53 -7.18 -1.62
CA ASP A 107 -8.24 -6.47 -0.38
C ASP A 107 -8.90 -7.16 0.82
N TYR A 108 -8.39 -6.89 2.02
CA TYR A 108 -8.90 -7.44 3.28
C TYR A 108 -9.22 -6.34 4.26
N ILE A 109 -10.40 -6.39 4.88
CA ILE A 109 -10.76 -5.53 6.01
C ILE A 109 -10.27 -6.22 7.29
N LEU A 110 -9.51 -5.48 8.10
CA LEU A 110 -8.87 -5.96 9.32
C LEU A 110 -9.15 -5.00 10.48
N ALA A 111 -9.15 -5.53 11.70
CA ALA A 111 -9.25 -4.71 12.90
C ALA A 111 -7.99 -3.85 13.08
N GLY A 112 -8.16 -2.57 13.40
CA GLY A 112 -7.08 -1.59 13.49
C GLY A 112 -5.99 -1.91 14.50
N HIS A 113 -6.27 -2.70 15.53
CA HIS A 113 -5.29 -3.10 16.53
C HIS A 113 -4.28 -4.14 16.02
N LEU A 114 -4.53 -4.77 14.86
CA LEU A 114 -3.61 -5.72 14.22
C LEU A 114 -2.50 -5.02 13.42
N LEU A 115 -2.53 -3.69 13.35
CA LEU A 115 -1.61 -2.90 12.54
C LEU A 115 -0.23 -2.79 13.22
N ALA A 116 0.80 -3.31 12.55
CA ALA A 116 2.18 -3.20 13.00
C ALA A 116 2.97 -2.08 12.29
N SER A 117 2.75 -1.90 10.98
CA SER A 117 3.41 -0.87 10.15
C SER A 117 2.47 -0.38 9.05
N LEU A 118 2.66 0.85 8.57
CA LEU A 118 1.80 1.51 7.59
C LEU A 118 2.51 1.83 6.29
N ASP A 119 1.83 1.57 5.18
CA ASP A 119 2.20 2.02 3.85
C ASP A 119 1.38 3.24 3.41
N ASP A 120 0.11 3.34 3.83
CA ASP A 120 -0.79 4.44 3.47
C ASP A 120 -1.83 4.73 4.58
N VAL A 121 -2.47 5.89 4.48
CA VAL A 121 -3.53 6.36 5.38
C VAL A 121 -4.73 6.85 4.58
N TRP A 122 -5.88 6.21 4.79
CA TRP A 122 -7.17 6.71 4.35
C TRP A 122 -7.84 7.45 5.49
N GLY A 123 -8.06 8.74 5.29
CA GLY A 123 -8.82 9.61 6.18
C GLY A 123 -9.78 10.49 5.38
N ASP A 124 -10.63 11.21 6.09
CA ASP A 124 -11.56 12.14 5.47
C ASP A 124 -10.80 13.27 4.77
N ALA A 125 -11.36 13.81 3.68
CA ALA A 125 -10.74 14.86 2.87
C ALA A 125 -10.56 16.22 3.59
N THR A 126 -10.75 16.26 4.91
CA THR A 126 -10.64 17.43 5.78
C THR A 126 -10.05 17.03 7.13
N ALA A 127 -8.78 16.65 7.14
CA ALA A 127 -7.98 16.72 8.36
C ALA A 127 -6.56 17.18 7.98
N PRO A 128 -6.11 18.36 8.43
CA PRO A 128 -4.70 18.72 8.31
C PRO A 128 -3.86 17.68 9.08
N PRO A 129 -2.64 17.37 8.63
CA PRO A 129 -1.78 16.42 9.33
C PRO A 129 -1.63 16.85 10.79
N ALA A 130 -1.99 15.97 11.71
CA ALA A 130 -1.82 16.21 13.13
C ALA A 130 -0.34 16.55 13.38
N ALA A 131 -0.08 17.80 13.76
CA ALA A 131 1.25 18.27 14.12
C ALA A 131 1.84 17.30 15.15
N ALA A 132 3.07 16.86 14.89
CA ALA A 132 3.85 16.01 15.77
C ALA A 132 3.77 16.56 17.20
N ARG A 133 3.17 15.79 18.11
CA ARG A 133 3.12 16.14 19.53
C ARG A 133 4.55 16.21 20.04
N SER A 134 5.03 17.44 20.25
CA SER A 134 6.30 17.73 20.89
C SER A 134 6.27 17.16 22.31
N ILE A 135 7.20 16.25 22.59
CA ILE A 135 7.48 15.75 23.94
C ILE A 135 8.06 16.93 24.74
N PRO A 136 7.49 17.33 25.88
CA PRO A 136 8.08 18.40 26.68
C PRO A 136 9.39 17.90 27.32
N PRO A 137 10.41 18.76 27.46
CA PRO A 137 11.63 18.37 28.14
C PRO A 137 11.33 18.12 29.62
N LYS A 138 11.89 17.05 30.17
CA LYS A 138 11.90 16.79 31.61
C LYS A 138 12.71 17.90 32.29
N GLY A 139 12.05 18.66 33.16
CA GLY A 139 12.71 19.48 34.17
C GLY A 139 13.25 18.64 35.32
#